data_AF-A0AAD1WND7-F1
#
_entry.id   AF-A0AAD1WND7-F1
#
_cell.length_a   1.000
_cell.length_b   1.000
_cell.length_c   1.000
_cell.angle_alpha   90.00
_cell.angle_beta   90.00
_cell.angle_gamma   90.00
#
_symmetry.space_group_name_H-M   'P 1'
#
loop_
_entity.id
_entity.type
_entity.pdbx_description
1 polymer ?
#
loop_
_entity_poly.entity_id
_entity_poly.type
_entity_poly.pdbx_seq_one_letter_code
_entity_poly.pdbx_strand_id
1 'polypeptide(L)'
;MRFQHFLTLLSGLVECMFFAGVTFGWASLVFVLKNEKYFQDLCPSPGNQSINATDSCSQQDEQFSLIFTVAGLVNNFVTLPCGYIFDHFGTAVTRFLSISIYTAATILIALSNEETKAVSFISCVRSSLFWFHFIWLSVMQLRHYMFIATLNPTLTRLSGGDPLTVSHYTNVFAVSQFCGILCAPWNGIIIDRFKGKYKDSTADLHSCVVSLAITATQCMLFSISATLSILPAFYATFILQVLNRSFLYGGNAAFLSIA
;
A
#
# COMPACT_ATOMS: atom_id res chain seq x y z
N MET A 1 -33.39 -3.66 7.72
CA MET A 1 -32.25 -2.75 7.96
C MET A 1 -30.88 -3.46 8.10
N ARG A 2 -30.68 -4.52 8.90
CA ARG A 2 -29.35 -5.21 9.00
C ARG A 2 -28.81 -5.83 7.70
N PHE A 3 -29.68 -6.39 6.86
CA PHE A 3 -29.28 -7.06 5.61
C PHE A 3 -28.76 -6.10 4.53
N GLN A 4 -29.37 -4.91 4.40
CA GLN A 4 -28.91 -3.89 3.45
C GLN A 4 -27.54 -3.33 3.83
N HIS A 5 -27.28 -3.08 5.11
CA HIS A 5 -25.94 -2.65 5.56
C HIS A 5 -24.87 -3.72 5.31
N PHE A 6 -25.22 -5.00 5.49
CA PHE A 6 -24.32 -6.11 5.18
C PHE A 6 -24.01 -6.19 3.68
N LEU A 7 -25.01 -6.04 2.81
CA LEU A 7 -24.81 -6.01 1.36
C LEU A 7 -23.95 -4.83 0.90
N THR A 8 -24.16 -3.64 1.46
CA THR A 8 -23.34 -2.45 1.15
C THR A 8 -21.90 -2.61 1.63
N LEU A 9 -21.69 -3.29 2.76
CA LEU A 9 -20.36 -3.57 3.28
C LEU A 9 -19.64 -4.63 2.42
N LEU A 10 -20.36 -5.67 2.02
CA LEU A 10 -19.84 -6.71 1.13
C LEU A 10 -19.49 -6.15 -0.25
N SER A 11 -20.35 -5.32 -0.84
CA SER A 11 -20.07 -4.68 -2.12
C SER A 11 -18.88 -3.72 -2.03
N GLY A 12 -18.76 -2.98 -0.93
CA GLY A 12 -17.59 -2.14 -0.66
C GLY A 12 -16.29 -2.93 -0.52
N LEU A 13 -16.32 -4.09 0.14
CA LEU A 13 -15.15 -4.97 0.24
C LEU A 13 -14.74 -5.53 -1.12
N VAL A 14 -15.70 -6.01 -1.92
CA VAL A 14 -15.43 -6.52 -3.27
C VAL A 14 -14.87 -5.41 -4.18
N GLU A 15 -15.45 -4.21 -4.14
CA GLU A 15 -14.95 -3.05 -4.88
C GLU A 15 -13.52 -2.70 -4.46
N CYS A 16 -13.25 -2.62 -3.14
CA CYS A 16 -11.90 -2.40 -2.64
C CYS A 16 -10.93 -3.48 -3.13
N MET A 17 -11.32 -4.75 -3.20
CA MET A 17 -10.46 -5.81 -3.71
C MET A 17 -10.09 -5.61 -5.18
N PHE A 18 -11.04 -5.22 -6.04
CA PHE A 18 -10.77 -5.01 -7.47
C PHE A 18 -9.92 -3.74 -7.71
N PHE A 19 -10.22 -2.64 -7.02
CA PHE A 19 -9.46 -1.39 -7.18
C PHE A 19 -8.04 -1.49 -6.60
N ALA A 20 -7.91 -2.07 -5.41
CA ALA A 20 -6.64 -2.17 -4.71
C ALA A 20 -5.77 -3.32 -5.23
N GLY A 21 -6.38 -4.37 -5.78
CA GLY A 21 -5.67 -5.56 -6.26
C GLY A 21 -4.71 -5.27 -7.41
N VAL A 22 -5.05 -4.34 -8.30
CA VAL A 22 -4.15 -3.95 -9.41
C VAL A 22 -3.01 -3.07 -8.93
N THR A 23 -3.26 -2.14 -8.00
CA THR A 23 -2.24 -1.24 -7.45
C THR A 23 -1.26 -1.99 -6.54
N PHE A 24 -1.78 -2.86 -5.66
CA PHE A 24 -0.96 -3.67 -4.75
C PHE A 24 -0.44 -4.97 -5.38
N GLY A 25 -0.98 -5.39 -6.53
CA GLY A 25 -0.48 -6.53 -7.32
C GLY A 25 0.50 -6.14 -8.42
N TRP A 26 0.86 -4.85 -8.53
CA TRP A 26 1.70 -4.31 -9.61
C TRP A 26 3.03 -5.07 -9.77
N ALA A 27 3.69 -5.41 -8.68
CA ALA A 27 4.95 -6.17 -8.66
C ALA A 27 4.85 -7.51 -9.40
N SER A 28 3.83 -8.29 -9.03
CA SER A 28 3.52 -9.55 -9.71
C SER A 28 3.12 -9.34 -11.17
N LEU A 29 2.45 -8.23 -11.49
CA LEU A 29 2.10 -7.87 -12.86
C LEU A 29 3.35 -7.56 -13.69
N VAL A 30 4.33 -6.83 -13.15
CA VAL A 30 5.60 -6.50 -13.83
C VAL A 30 6.36 -7.76 -14.20
N PHE A 31 6.45 -8.76 -13.32
CA PHE A 31 7.07 -10.05 -13.65
C PHE A 31 6.42 -10.71 -14.88
N VAL A 32 5.08 -10.71 -14.94
CA VAL A 32 4.39 -11.28 -16.11
C VAL A 32 4.54 -10.40 -17.35
N LEU A 33 4.50 -9.07 -17.22
CA LEU A 33 4.71 -8.14 -18.34
C LEU A 33 6.10 -8.32 -18.98
N LYS A 34 7.13 -8.59 -18.17
CA LYS A 34 8.47 -8.95 -18.66
C LYS A 34 8.46 -10.28 -19.43
N ASN A 35 7.76 -11.30 -18.94
CA ASN A 35 7.61 -12.57 -19.65
C ASN A 35 6.85 -12.41 -20.98
N GLU A 36 5.88 -11.50 -21.01
CA GLU A 36 5.13 -11.12 -22.23
C GLU A 36 5.88 -10.10 -23.11
N LYS A 37 7.19 -9.92 -22.89
CA LYS A 37 8.08 -9.11 -23.73
C LYS A 37 7.69 -7.63 -23.85
N TYR A 38 6.94 -7.11 -22.87
CA TYR A 38 6.53 -5.71 -22.87
C TYR A 38 7.74 -4.79 -22.67
N PHE A 39 7.87 -3.73 -23.48
CA PHE A 39 9.07 -2.87 -23.52
C PHE A 39 10.39 -3.61 -23.82
N GLN A 40 10.35 -4.81 -24.42
CA GLN A 40 11.56 -5.53 -24.79
C GLN A 40 12.42 -4.75 -25.81
N ASP A 41 11.80 -3.86 -26.59
CA ASP A 41 12.49 -2.99 -27.55
C ASP A 41 13.48 -2.02 -26.89
N LEU A 42 13.33 -1.75 -25.59
CA LEU A 42 14.26 -0.93 -24.81
C LEU A 42 15.50 -1.71 -24.35
N CYS A 43 15.53 -3.02 -24.59
CA CYS A 43 16.66 -3.87 -24.22
C CYS A 43 17.64 -4.02 -25.40
N PRO A 44 18.96 -3.90 -25.17
CA PRO A 44 19.94 -4.07 -26.23
C PRO A 44 19.87 -5.49 -26.84
N SER A 45 19.89 -5.57 -28.17
CA SER A 45 19.88 -6.84 -28.91
C SER A 45 21.14 -7.66 -28.60
N PRO A 46 21.04 -9.01 -28.56
CA PRO A 46 22.15 -9.92 -28.25
C PRO A 46 23.23 -10.04 -29.35
N GLY A 47 23.42 -8.99 -30.16
CA GLY A 47 24.28 -8.98 -31.34
C GLY A 47 25.58 -8.17 -31.23
N ASN A 48 25.79 -7.39 -30.16
CA ASN A 48 27.03 -6.61 -30.00
C ASN A 48 27.38 -6.38 -28.52
N GLN A 49 27.83 -7.45 -27.85
CA GLN A 49 29.00 -7.46 -26.94
C GLN A 49 29.02 -8.74 -26.11
N SER A 50 30.21 -9.36 -26.10
CA SER A 50 30.63 -10.43 -25.21
C SER A 50 31.03 -9.90 -23.84
N ILE A 51 30.09 -9.36 -23.05
CA ILE A 51 30.29 -9.09 -21.62
C ILE A 51 28.96 -9.37 -20.89
N ASN A 52 28.96 -10.43 -20.08
CA ASN A 52 27.97 -10.80 -19.05
C ASN A 52 26.48 -10.61 -19.40
N ALA A 53 25.87 -11.66 -19.93
CA ALA A 53 24.42 -11.82 -20.16
C ALA A 53 23.55 -11.82 -18.86
N THR A 54 23.99 -11.11 -17.84
CA THR A 54 23.34 -10.92 -16.54
C THR A 54 23.05 -9.45 -16.24
N ASP A 55 23.41 -8.50 -17.10
CA ASP A 55 22.89 -7.13 -17.01
C ASP A 55 21.42 -7.12 -17.45
N SER A 56 20.56 -7.44 -16.49
CA SER A 56 19.13 -7.19 -16.47
C SER A 56 18.82 -5.88 -17.17
N CYS A 57 17.86 -5.90 -18.10
CA CYS A 57 17.47 -4.75 -18.91
C CYS A 57 17.01 -3.56 -18.04
N SER A 58 17.97 -2.73 -17.63
CA SER A 58 17.76 -1.67 -16.64
C SER A 58 16.78 -0.60 -17.14
N GLN A 59 16.76 -0.33 -18.45
CA GLN A 59 15.85 0.63 -19.06
C GLN A 59 14.38 0.17 -19.03
N GLN A 60 14.13 -1.13 -19.16
CA GLN A 60 12.78 -1.71 -19.03
C GLN A 60 12.28 -1.59 -17.59
N ASP A 61 13.15 -1.84 -16.61
CA ASP A 61 12.84 -1.70 -15.17
C ASP A 61 12.60 -0.25 -14.75
N GLU A 62 13.33 0.69 -15.36
CA GLU A 62 13.14 2.12 -15.17
C GLU A 62 11.77 2.58 -15.68
N GLN A 63 11.30 2.08 -16.83
CA GLN A 63 9.96 2.41 -17.34
C GLN A 63 8.84 1.88 -16.45
N PHE A 64 8.95 0.64 -15.95
CA PHE A 64 7.95 0.09 -15.01
C PHE A 64 7.93 0.86 -13.68
N SER A 65 9.10 1.27 -13.20
CA SER A 65 9.24 2.10 -11.99
C SER A 65 8.69 3.52 -12.20
N LEU A 66 8.86 4.09 -13.39
CA LEU A 66 8.31 5.38 -13.78
C LEU A 66 6.78 5.33 -13.80
N ILE A 67 6.18 4.30 -14.38
CA ILE A 67 4.71 4.10 -14.40
C ILE A 67 4.16 4.06 -12.96
N PHE A 68 4.80 3.28 -12.08
CA PHE A 68 4.40 3.20 -10.68
C PHE A 68 4.53 4.55 -9.94
N THR A 69 5.64 5.26 -10.16
CA THR A 69 5.92 6.54 -9.51
C THR A 69 4.95 7.64 -9.97
N VAL A 70 4.69 7.73 -11.28
CA VAL A 70 3.71 8.67 -11.85
C VAL A 70 2.31 8.34 -11.34
N ALA A 71 1.90 7.06 -11.32
CA ALA A 71 0.61 6.65 -10.76
C ALA A 71 0.49 7.03 -9.27
N GLY A 72 1.56 6.84 -8.48
CA GLY A 72 1.62 7.26 -7.09
C GLY A 72 1.47 8.78 -6.90
N LEU A 73 2.17 9.59 -7.70
CA LEU A 73 2.03 11.05 -7.69
C LEU A 73 0.61 11.48 -8.06
N VAL A 74 0.06 10.92 -9.13
CA VAL A 74 -1.31 11.20 -9.59
C VAL A 74 -2.32 10.84 -8.50
N ASN A 75 -2.16 9.71 -7.80
CA ASN A 75 -3.04 9.32 -6.70
C ASN A 75 -3.07 10.36 -5.56
N ASN A 76 -1.92 10.95 -5.23
CA ASN A 76 -1.85 12.02 -4.22
C ASN A 76 -2.60 13.28 -4.67
N PHE A 77 -2.46 13.70 -5.92
CA PHE A 77 -3.17 14.87 -6.45
C PHE A 77 -4.66 14.63 -6.65
N VAL A 78 -5.06 13.41 -7.03
CA VAL A 78 -6.46 13.01 -7.23
C VAL A 78 -7.20 12.89 -5.89
N THR A 79 -6.50 12.71 -4.77
CA THR A 79 -7.11 12.61 -3.43
C THR A 79 -7.91 13.86 -3.05
N LEU A 80 -7.42 15.07 -3.39
CA LEU A 80 -8.12 16.33 -3.09
C LEU A 80 -9.45 16.51 -3.85
N PRO A 81 -9.50 16.40 -5.19
CA PRO A 81 -10.76 16.46 -5.92
C PRO A 81 -11.69 15.28 -5.59
N CYS A 82 -11.16 14.08 -5.32
CA CYS A 82 -11.99 12.96 -4.84
C CYS A 82 -12.64 13.27 -3.48
N GLY A 83 -11.91 13.88 -2.55
CA GLY A 83 -12.46 14.35 -1.27
C GLY A 83 -13.56 15.39 -1.47
N TYR A 84 -13.32 16.39 -2.33
CA TYR A 84 -14.31 17.41 -2.65
C TYR A 84 -15.60 16.81 -3.26
N ILE A 85 -15.46 15.87 -4.20
CA ILE A 85 -16.61 15.19 -4.83
C ILE A 85 -17.38 14.35 -3.79
N PHE A 86 -16.67 13.66 -2.91
CA PHE A 86 -17.26 12.86 -1.84
C PHE A 86 -18.06 13.73 -0.86
N ASP A 87 -17.50 14.88 -0.47
CA ASP A 87 -18.12 15.78 0.50
C ASP A 87 -19.33 16.52 -0.09
N HIS A 88 -19.32 16.83 -1.39
CA HIS A 88 -20.39 17.62 -2.02
C HIS A 88 -21.50 16.78 -2.67
N PHE A 89 -21.14 15.65 -3.29
CA PHE A 89 -22.08 14.79 -4.04
C PHE A 89 -22.34 13.44 -3.36
N GLY A 90 -21.66 13.19 -2.24
CA GLY A 90 -21.84 11.99 -1.45
C GLY A 90 -21.17 10.75 -2.04
N THR A 91 -21.32 9.65 -1.30
CA THR A 91 -20.62 8.38 -1.56
C THR A 91 -21.08 7.69 -2.85
N ALA A 92 -22.36 7.79 -3.22
CA ALA A 92 -22.91 7.08 -4.38
C ALA A 92 -22.32 7.61 -5.69
N VAL A 93 -22.29 8.94 -5.88
CA VAL A 93 -21.75 9.59 -7.08
C VAL A 93 -20.25 9.32 -7.22
N THR A 94 -19.51 9.41 -6.12
CA THR A 94 -18.07 9.11 -6.09
C THR A 94 -17.76 7.68 -6.53
N ARG A 95 -18.59 6.71 -6.10
CA ARG A 95 -18.46 5.30 -6.50
C ARG A 95 -18.74 5.11 -7.99
N PHE A 96 -19.82 5.66 -8.52
CA PHE A 96 -20.13 5.54 -9.96
C PHE A 96 -19.05 6.17 -10.86
N LEU A 97 -18.50 7.32 -10.45
CA LEU A 97 -17.42 7.98 -11.19
C LEU A 97 -16.15 7.13 -11.19
N SER A 98 -15.77 6.58 -10.02
CA SER A 98 -14.61 5.71 -9.88
C SER A 98 -14.73 4.42 -10.72
N ILE A 99 -15.91 3.81 -10.73
CA ILE A 99 -16.21 2.62 -11.55
C ILE A 99 -16.11 2.94 -13.04
N SER A 100 -16.66 4.09 -13.47
CA SER A 100 -16.60 4.52 -14.87
C SER A 100 -15.17 4.73 -15.35
N ILE A 101 -14.36 5.45 -14.55
CA ILE A 101 -12.96 5.72 -14.86
C ILE A 101 -12.14 4.43 -14.91
N TYR A 102 -12.33 3.52 -13.95
CA TYR A 102 -11.61 2.25 -13.91
C TYR A 102 -11.98 1.30 -15.04
N THR A 103 -13.27 1.25 -15.40
CA THR A 103 -13.75 0.47 -16.54
C THR A 103 -13.15 1.03 -17.83
N ALA A 104 -13.14 2.35 -18.00
CA ALA A 104 -12.49 3.00 -19.15
C ALA A 104 -10.99 2.71 -19.19
N ALA A 105 -10.28 2.80 -18.06
CA ALA A 105 -8.86 2.50 -17.98
C ALA A 105 -8.55 1.03 -18.32
N THR A 106 -9.36 0.10 -17.81
CA THR A 106 -9.22 -1.35 -18.11
C THR A 106 -9.49 -1.63 -19.57
N ILE A 107 -10.50 -0.99 -20.17
CA ILE A 107 -10.82 -1.10 -21.59
C ILE A 107 -9.68 -0.51 -22.43
N LEU A 108 -9.12 0.64 -22.07
CA LEU A 108 -7.99 1.24 -22.79
C LEU A 108 -6.74 0.33 -22.74
N ILE A 109 -6.46 -0.30 -21.60
CA ILE A 109 -5.37 -1.29 -21.46
C ILE A 109 -5.66 -2.54 -22.29
N ALA A 110 -6.92 -2.99 -22.33
CA ALA A 110 -7.32 -4.14 -23.13
C ALA A 110 -7.29 -3.86 -24.64
N LEU A 111 -7.59 -2.63 -25.06
CA LEU A 111 -7.57 -2.19 -26.45
C LEU A 111 -6.15 -1.79 -26.93
N SER A 112 -5.22 -1.50 -26.01
CA SER A 112 -3.86 -1.10 -26.38
C SER A 112 -3.00 -2.23 -26.96
N ASN A 113 -3.48 -3.49 -26.97
CA ASN A 113 -2.76 -4.61 -27.58
C ASN A 113 -3.69 -5.58 -28.34
N GLU A 114 -3.40 -5.80 -29.62
CA GLU A 114 -3.73 -7.07 -30.28
C GLU A 114 -2.81 -8.15 -29.72
N GLU A 115 -3.42 -9.29 -29.38
CA GLU A 115 -2.84 -10.44 -28.68
C GLU A 115 -2.38 -10.17 -27.23
N THR A 116 -2.95 -10.99 -26.33
CA THR A 116 -2.55 -11.27 -24.93
C THR A 116 -3.23 -10.45 -23.80
N LYS A 117 -3.68 -11.18 -22.76
CA LYS A 117 -3.75 -10.81 -21.31
C LYS A 117 -5.08 -10.97 -20.53
N ALA A 118 -5.95 -11.92 -20.88
CA ALA A 118 -6.88 -12.46 -19.86
C ALA A 118 -6.21 -13.49 -18.93
N VAL A 119 -5.16 -14.18 -19.41
CA VAL A 119 -4.48 -15.30 -18.72
C VAL A 119 -3.42 -14.81 -17.69
N SER A 120 -2.85 -13.61 -17.89
CA SER A 120 -1.80 -13.01 -17.05
C SER A 120 -2.32 -12.57 -15.67
N PHE A 121 -3.45 -11.84 -15.62
CA PHE A 121 -4.04 -11.36 -14.36
C PHE A 121 -4.55 -12.51 -13.49
N ILE A 122 -5.23 -13.50 -14.08
CA ILE A 122 -5.76 -14.66 -13.35
C ILE A 122 -4.61 -15.50 -12.76
N SER A 123 -3.48 -15.63 -13.46
CA SER A 123 -2.30 -16.33 -12.94
C SER A 123 -1.70 -15.62 -11.72
N CYS A 124 -1.61 -14.28 -11.74
CA CYS A 124 -1.17 -13.47 -10.61
C CYS A 124 -2.12 -13.58 -9.41
N VAL A 125 -3.43 -13.46 -9.64
CA VAL A 125 -4.44 -13.63 -8.58
C VAL A 125 -4.45 -15.05 -8.03
N ARG A 126 -4.04 -16.07 -8.79
CA ARG A 126 -3.94 -17.45 -8.31
C ARG A 126 -2.65 -17.73 -7.52
N SER A 127 -1.70 -16.80 -7.50
CA SER A 127 -0.45 -16.95 -6.75
C SER A 127 -0.71 -16.92 -5.24
N SER A 128 -0.12 -17.86 -4.51
CA SER A 128 -0.26 -17.93 -3.05
C SER A 128 0.35 -16.71 -2.35
N LEU A 129 1.46 -16.18 -2.86
CA LEU A 129 2.13 -14.99 -2.32
C LEU A 129 1.26 -13.73 -2.41
N PHE A 130 0.49 -13.59 -3.50
CA PHE A 130 -0.44 -12.48 -3.69
C PHE A 130 -1.49 -12.46 -2.58
N TRP A 131 -2.15 -13.59 -2.31
CA TRP A 131 -3.17 -13.68 -1.26
C TRP A 131 -2.59 -13.49 0.14
N PHE A 132 -1.42 -14.06 0.44
CA PHE A 132 -0.78 -13.85 1.74
C PHE A 132 -0.43 -12.38 1.97
N HIS A 133 0.18 -11.72 0.98
CA HIS A 133 0.54 -10.30 1.07
C HIS A 133 -0.70 -9.40 1.12
N PHE A 134 -1.70 -9.69 0.30
CA PHE A 134 -2.97 -8.95 0.26
C PHE A 134 -3.75 -9.05 1.57
N ILE A 135 -3.89 -10.26 2.13
CA ILE A 135 -4.55 -10.49 3.42
C ILE A 135 -3.76 -9.79 4.53
N TRP A 136 -2.43 -9.92 4.52
CA TRP A 136 -1.57 -9.26 5.49
C TRP A 136 -1.73 -7.74 5.46
N LEU A 137 -1.62 -7.10 4.29
CA LEU A 137 -1.85 -5.66 4.13
C LEU A 137 -3.26 -5.26 4.59
N SER A 138 -4.28 -6.02 4.20
CA SER A 138 -5.67 -5.75 4.56
C SER A 138 -5.87 -5.78 6.09
N VAL A 139 -5.30 -6.77 6.78
CA VAL A 139 -5.37 -6.88 8.24
C VAL A 139 -4.63 -5.74 8.93
N MET A 140 -3.43 -5.39 8.45
CA MET A 140 -2.63 -4.29 8.99
C MET A 140 -3.35 -2.93 8.84
N GLN A 141 -3.94 -2.70 7.68
CA GLN A 141 -4.65 -1.47 7.36
C GLN A 141 -5.98 -1.36 8.13
N LEU A 142 -6.76 -2.44 8.19
CA LEU A 142 -8.02 -2.48 8.95
C LEU A 142 -7.79 -2.17 10.44
N ARG A 143 -6.70 -2.70 11.01
CA ARG A 143 -6.33 -2.45 12.41
C ARG A 143 -6.03 -0.97 12.68
N HIS A 144 -5.34 -0.28 11.77
CA HIS A 144 -5.10 1.16 11.89
C HIS A 144 -6.40 1.96 11.85
N TYR A 145 -7.29 1.63 10.91
CA TYR A 145 -8.58 2.32 10.80
C TYR A 145 -9.47 2.06 12.02
N MET A 146 -9.51 0.83 12.54
CA MET A 146 -10.26 0.50 13.75
C MET A 146 -9.76 1.26 14.97
N PHE A 147 -8.44 1.42 15.12
CA PHE A 147 -7.87 2.23 16.21
C PHE A 147 -8.32 3.70 16.11
N ILE A 148 -8.19 4.32 14.94
CA ILE A 148 -8.60 5.71 14.73
C ILE A 148 -10.11 5.88 14.99
N ALA A 149 -10.93 4.95 14.50
CA ALA A 149 -12.37 4.99 14.67
C ALA A 149 -12.81 4.83 16.14
N THR A 150 -12.07 4.04 16.92
CA THR A 150 -12.41 3.75 18.33
C THR A 150 -11.68 4.65 19.32
N LEU A 151 -10.74 5.49 18.87
CA LEU A 151 -9.91 6.34 19.73
C LEU A 151 -10.74 7.27 20.61
N ASN A 152 -11.58 8.13 20.01
CA ASN A 152 -12.40 9.10 20.76
C ASN A 152 -13.36 8.41 21.74
N PRO A 153 -14.18 7.40 21.34
CA PRO A 153 -15.02 6.66 22.28
C PRO A 153 -14.24 6.01 23.43
N THR A 154 -13.05 5.47 23.14
CA THR A 154 -12.20 4.82 24.16
C THR A 154 -11.62 5.83 25.13
N LEU A 155 -11.15 6.99 24.63
CA LEU A 155 -10.67 8.09 25.47
C LEU A 155 -11.79 8.61 26.37
N THR A 156 -12.99 8.85 25.85
CA THR A 156 -14.15 9.29 26.65
C THR A 156 -14.50 8.28 27.75
N ARG A 157 -14.44 6.99 27.45
CA ARG A 157 -14.69 5.93 28.44
C ARG A 157 -13.63 5.94 29.55
N LEU A 158 -12.36 6.11 29.19
CA LEU A 158 -11.25 6.04 30.13
C LEU A 158 -11.02 7.34 30.92
N SER A 159 -11.43 8.49 30.38
CA SER A 159 -11.38 9.79 31.07
C SER A 159 -12.56 10.02 32.01
N GLY A 160 -13.48 9.05 32.15
CA GLY A 160 -14.71 9.22 32.92
C GLY A 160 -15.66 10.28 32.31
N GLY A 161 -15.54 10.56 31.02
CA GLY A 161 -16.32 11.57 30.32
C GLY A 161 -15.75 12.99 30.37
N ASP A 162 -14.55 13.21 30.92
CA ASP A 162 -13.92 14.55 30.94
C ASP A 162 -13.53 14.99 29.50
N PRO A 163 -14.11 16.08 28.97
CA PRO A 163 -13.85 16.55 27.62
C PRO A 163 -12.47 17.19 27.46
N LEU A 164 -11.86 17.74 28.52
CA LEU A 164 -10.55 18.38 28.45
C LEU A 164 -9.45 17.34 28.22
N THR A 165 -9.49 16.23 28.97
CA THR A 165 -8.57 15.11 28.78
C THR A 165 -8.71 14.47 27.40
N VAL A 166 -9.93 14.25 26.92
CA VAL A 166 -10.17 13.70 25.56
C VAL A 166 -9.57 14.62 24.50
N SER A 167 -9.85 15.93 24.58
CA SER A 167 -9.31 16.93 23.66
C SER A 167 -7.77 16.96 23.66
N HIS A 168 -7.16 16.88 24.85
CA HIS A 168 -5.70 16.80 24.98
C HIS A 168 -5.11 15.60 24.24
N TYR A 169 -5.61 14.39 24.48
CA TYR A 169 -5.11 13.18 23.80
C TYR A 169 -5.38 13.19 22.30
N THR A 170 -6.52 13.73 21.86
CA THR A 170 -6.83 13.87 20.43
C THR A 170 -5.91 14.88 19.75
N ASN A 171 -5.57 15.99 20.41
CA ASN A 171 -4.58 16.94 19.90
C ASN A 171 -3.19 16.32 19.83
N VAL A 172 -2.78 15.57 20.86
CA VAL A 172 -1.51 14.82 20.84
C VAL A 172 -1.51 13.82 19.67
N PHE A 173 -2.61 13.10 19.45
CA PHE A 173 -2.74 12.18 18.33
C PHE A 173 -2.60 12.93 16.99
N ALA A 174 -3.29 14.06 16.82
CA ALA A 174 -3.17 14.88 15.61
C ALA A 174 -1.73 15.35 15.37
N VAL A 175 -1.05 15.88 16.39
CA VAL A 175 0.36 16.30 16.30
C VAL A 175 1.26 15.12 15.94
N SER A 176 1.04 13.94 16.55
CA SER A 176 1.82 12.74 16.24
C SER A 176 1.68 12.31 14.77
N GLN A 177 0.51 12.51 14.14
CA GLN A 177 0.33 12.21 12.71
C GLN A 177 1.23 13.06 11.81
N PHE A 178 1.44 14.35 12.16
CA PHE A 178 2.35 15.22 11.42
C PHE A 178 3.81 14.77 11.53
N CYS A 179 4.20 14.16 12.67
CA CYS A 179 5.52 13.56 12.83
C CYS A 179 5.76 12.33 11.92
N GLY A 180 4.73 11.81 11.25
CA GLY A 180 4.86 10.71 10.29
C GLY A 180 5.78 11.03 9.11
N ILE A 181 5.90 12.31 8.74
CA ILE A 181 6.84 12.79 7.72
C ILE A 181 8.29 12.46 8.10
N LEU A 182 8.64 12.60 9.38
CA LEU A 182 9.99 12.30 9.88
C LEU A 182 10.28 10.78 9.87
N CYS A 183 9.23 9.97 9.98
CA CYS A 183 9.33 8.51 10.03
C CYS A 183 9.38 7.88 8.63
N ALA A 184 8.89 8.58 7.60
CA ALA A 184 8.89 8.12 6.21
C ALA A 184 10.28 7.73 5.67
N PRO A 185 11.35 8.54 5.84
CA PRO A 185 12.68 8.19 5.32
C PRO A 185 13.35 7.03 6.06
N TRP A 186 12.90 6.68 7.28
CA TRP A 186 13.57 5.65 8.09
C TRP A 186 13.47 4.27 7.45
N ASN A 187 12.36 3.96 6.80
CA ASN A 187 12.20 2.69 6.09
C ASN A 187 13.19 2.55 4.93
N GLY A 188 13.32 3.61 4.11
CA GLY A 188 14.27 3.63 2.99
C GLY A 188 15.73 3.49 3.45
N ILE A 189 16.13 4.24 4.48
CA ILE A 189 17.49 4.15 5.05
C ILE A 189 17.81 2.72 5.56
N ILE A 190 16.82 2.05 6.16
CA ILE A 190 16.98 0.67 6.63
C ILE A 190 17.19 -0.26 5.42
N ILE A 191 16.35 -0.16 4.39
CA ILE A 191 16.48 -0.97 3.17
C ILE A 191 17.84 -0.74 2.51
N ASP A 192 18.26 0.51 2.34
CA ASP A 192 19.55 0.86 1.71
C ASP A 192 20.75 0.34 2.51
N ARG A 193 20.67 0.41 3.85
CA ARG A 193 21.72 -0.13 4.72
C ARG A 193 21.82 -1.64 4.63
N PHE A 194 20.69 -2.35 4.51
CA PHE A 194 20.68 -3.79 4.34
C PHE A 194 21.11 -4.20 2.93
N LYS A 195 20.73 -3.45 1.89
CA LYS A 195 21.26 -3.63 0.52
C LYS A 195 22.78 -3.47 0.48
N GLY A 196 23.33 -2.45 1.12
CA GLY A 196 24.79 -2.25 1.17
C GLY A 196 25.58 -3.38 1.88
N LYS A 197 24.90 -4.23 2.64
CA LYS A 197 25.50 -5.35 3.38
C LYS A 197 25.56 -6.66 2.58
N TYR A 198 24.76 -6.79 1.53
CA TYR A 198 24.69 -7.98 0.67
C TYR A 198 24.92 -7.57 -0.79
N LYS A 199 25.92 -8.14 -1.46
CA LYS A 199 26.24 -7.83 -2.87
C LYS A 199 25.61 -8.78 -3.89
N ASP A 200 24.76 -9.70 -3.43
CA ASP A 200 24.14 -10.73 -4.26
C ASP A 200 22.82 -10.28 -4.89
N SER A 201 22.41 -10.95 -5.97
CA SER A 201 21.12 -10.71 -6.66
C SER A 201 19.89 -10.84 -5.72
N THR A 202 20.02 -11.52 -4.57
CA THR A 202 18.98 -11.67 -3.54
C THR A 202 18.99 -10.59 -2.46
N ALA A 203 19.93 -9.65 -2.48
CA ALA A 203 20.08 -8.59 -1.47
C ALA A 203 18.83 -7.70 -1.37
N ASP A 204 18.21 -7.42 -2.52
CA ASP A 204 17.03 -6.59 -2.64
C ASP A 204 15.82 -7.26 -1.97
N LEU A 205 15.60 -8.54 -2.27
CA LEU A 205 14.53 -9.33 -1.66
C LEU A 205 14.72 -9.48 -0.14
N HIS A 206 15.95 -9.79 0.31
CA HIS A 206 16.24 -9.95 1.74
C HIS A 206 16.03 -8.65 2.52
N SER A 207 16.40 -7.51 1.93
CA SER A 207 16.20 -6.19 2.54
C SER A 207 14.72 -5.82 2.66
N CYS A 208 13.91 -6.17 1.65
CA CYS A 208 12.45 -6.02 1.71
C CYS A 208 11.82 -6.94 2.77
N VAL A 209 12.24 -8.20 2.87
CA VAL A 209 11.74 -9.14 3.89
C VAL A 209 12.04 -8.63 5.30
N VAL A 210 13.25 -8.11 5.53
CA VAL A 210 13.62 -7.49 6.83
C VAL A 210 12.74 -6.27 7.13
N SER A 211 12.50 -5.40 6.14
CA SER A 211 11.59 -4.27 6.28
C SER A 211 10.16 -4.71 6.63
N LEU A 212 9.63 -5.73 5.95
CA LEU A 212 8.30 -6.30 6.23
C LEU A 212 8.23 -6.96 7.63
N ALA A 213 9.30 -7.64 8.07
CA ALA A 213 9.38 -8.23 9.41
C ALA A 213 9.40 -7.18 10.52
N ILE A 214 10.11 -6.07 10.32
CA ILE A 214 10.08 -4.91 11.24
C ILE A 214 8.67 -4.33 11.29
N THR A 215 8.01 -4.14 10.14
CA THR A 215 6.63 -3.67 10.07
C THR A 215 5.65 -4.60 10.79
N ALA A 216 5.79 -5.92 10.64
CA ALA A 216 4.96 -6.88 11.37
C ALA A 216 5.18 -6.80 12.89
N THR A 217 6.44 -6.65 13.32
CA THR A 217 6.80 -6.52 14.74
C THR A 217 6.25 -5.23 15.36
N GLN A 218 6.39 -4.10 14.66
CA GLN A 218 5.82 -2.82 15.07
C GLN A 218 4.31 -2.89 15.21
N CYS A 219 3.61 -3.60 14.32
CA CYS A 219 2.17 -3.76 14.43
C CYS A 219 1.77 -4.62 15.65
N MET A 220 2.52 -5.67 15.97
CA MET A 220 2.29 -6.45 17.20
C MET A 220 2.43 -5.56 18.43
N LEU A 221 3.49 -4.75 18.51
CA LEU A 221 3.70 -3.81 19.61
C LEU A 221 2.58 -2.77 19.71
N PHE A 222 2.16 -2.18 18.59
CA PHE A 222 1.01 -1.28 18.52
C PHE A 222 -0.29 -1.94 19.03
N SER A 223 -0.50 -3.21 18.69
CA SER A 223 -1.72 -3.94 19.09
C SER A 223 -1.75 -4.22 20.58
N ILE A 224 -0.59 -4.62 21.13
CA ILE A 224 -0.43 -4.84 22.57
C ILE A 224 -0.66 -3.52 23.31
N SER A 225 -0.02 -2.43 22.85
CA SER A 225 -0.13 -1.12 23.51
C SER A 225 -1.56 -0.55 23.45
N ALA A 226 -2.26 -0.71 22.32
CA ALA A 226 -3.65 -0.29 22.17
C ALA A 226 -4.61 -1.09 23.06
N THR A 227 -4.30 -2.36 23.35
CA THR A 227 -5.14 -3.22 24.21
C THR A 227 -5.03 -2.81 25.68
N LEU A 228 -3.88 -2.29 26.11
CA LEU A 228 -3.64 -1.92 27.50
C LEU A 228 -4.58 -0.83 28.03
N SER A 229 -5.29 -0.08 27.16
CA SER A 229 -6.39 0.82 27.52
C SER A 229 -6.13 1.70 28.76
N ILE A 230 -4.87 2.09 29.01
CA ILE A 230 -4.46 3.01 30.07
C ILE A 230 -4.06 4.33 29.42
N LEU A 231 -4.47 5.45 30.01
CA LEU A 231 -4.23 6.80 29.47
C LEU A 231 -2.74 7.03 29.08
N PRO A 232 -1.75 6.72 29.93
CA PRO A 232 -0.34 6.93 29.60
C PRO A 232 0.18 6.06 28.44
N ALA A 233 -0.41 4.89 28.19
CA ALA A 233 0.01 4.02 27.09
C ALA A 233 -0.44 4.54 25.72
N PHE A 234 -1.39 5.49 25.66
CA PHE A 234 -1.80 6.09 24.39
C PHE A 234 -0.68 6.88 23.72
N TYR A 235 0.20 7.54 24.48
CA TYR A 235 1.37 8.22 23.92
C TYR A 235 2.27 7.25 23.13
N ALA A 236 2.61 6.10 23.73
CA ALA A 236 3.39 5.06 23.07
C ALA A 236 2.64 4.46 21.87
N THR A 237 1.32 4.26 22.02
CA THR A 237 0.46 3.72 20.96
C THR A 237 0.40 4.66 19.75
N PHE A 238 0.34 5.97 19.95
CA PHE A 238 0.36 6.95 18.87
C PHE A 238 1.69 6.94 18.11
N ILE A 239 2.82 6.91 18.83
CA ILE A 239 4.15 6.84 18.21
C ILE A 239 4.30 5.54 17.40
N LEU A 240 3.91 4.41 17.98
CA LEU A 240 3.98 3.10 17.30
C LEU A 240 3.07 3.05 16.07
N GLN A 241 1.87 3.63 16.14
CA GLN A 241 0.95 3.72 15.02
C GLN A 241 1.54 4.53 13.85
N VAL A 242 2.15 5.69 14.15
CA VAL A 242 2.75 6.55 13.13
C VAL A 242 3.96 5.89 12.48
N LEU A 243 4.85 5.30 13.29
CA LEU A 243 6.01 4.55 12.80
C LEU A 243 5.58 3.36 11.93
N ASN A 244 4.62 2.57 12.41
CA ASN A 244 4.16 1.40 11.66
C ASN A 244 3.51 1.80 10.34
N ARG A 245 2.71 2.86 10.32
CA ARG A 245 2.08 3.39 9.11
C ARG A 245 3.11 3.81 8.06
N SER A 246 4.15 4.54 8.46
CA SER A 246 5.22 4.96 7.53
C SER A 246 6.01 3.76 6.97
N PHE A 247 6.28 2.76 7.80
CA PHE A 247 6.98 1.55 7.38
C PHE A 247 6.12 0.64 6.50
N LEU A 248 4.81 0.56 6.76
CA LEU A 248 3.87 -0.19 5.96
C LEU A 248 3.83 0.32 4.52
N TYR A 249 3.70 1.64 4.31
CA TYR A 249 3.65 2.20 2.97
C TYR A 249 5.02 2.21 2.28
N GLY A 250 6.09 2.61 2.99
CA GLY A 250 7.44 2.63 2.43
C GLY A 250 7.97 1.23 2.08
N GLY A 251 7.83 0.28 3.00
CA GLY A 251 8.27 -1.10 2.79
C GLY A 251 7.44 -1.83 1.74
N ASN A 252 6.14 -1.55 1.65
CA ASN A 252 5.30 -2.10 0.60
C ASN A 252 5.67 -1.53 -0.78
N ALA A 253 5.88 -0.22 -0.90
CA ALA A 253 6.30 0.38 -2.17
C ALA A 253 7.64 -0.20 -2.66
N ALA A 254 8.61 -0.38 -1.75
CA ALA A 254 9.90 -0.99 -2.07
C ALA A 254 9.80 -2.49 -2.41
N PHE A 255 8.96 -3.25 -1.69
CA PHE A 255 8.69 -4.64 -2.05
C PHE A 255 8.05 -4.74 -3.43
N LEU A 256 7.11 -3.84 -3.74
CA LEU A 256 6.42 -3.85 -5.03
C LEU A 256 7.30 -3.43 -6.22
N SER A 257 8.39 -2.69 -5.99
CA SER A 257 9.33 -2.33 -7.04
C SER A 257 10.37 -3.43 -7.30
N ILE A 258 10.54 -4.37 -6.38
CA ILE A 258 11.57 -5.43 -6.43
C ILE A 258 10.97 -6.80 -6.81
N ALA A 259 9.76 -7.11 -6.34
CA ALA A 259 9.07 -8.38 -6.61
C ALA A 259 8.43 -8.43 -8.00
#